data_AF-A0A0G1T7Z8-F1
#
_entry.id   AF-A0A0G1T7Z8-F1
#
_cell.length_a   1.000
_cell.length_b   1.000
_cell.length_c   1.000
_cell.angle_alpha   90.00
_cell.angle_beta   90.00
_cell.angle_gamma   90.00
#
_symmetry.space_group_name_H-M   'P 1'
#
loop_
_entity.id
_entity.type
_entity.pdbx_description
1 polymer ?
#
loop_
_entity_poly.entity_id
_entity_poly.type
_entity_poly.pdbx_seq_one_letter_code
_entity_poly.pdbx_strand_id
1 'polypeptide(L)' 'MDFKTKTVEELTRLVSENRQKLQAFRFAMAGSKQKNVKEGKGLRKEIARMLTELSGRKREKSQSQTLISKL' A
#
# COMPACT_ATOMS: atom_id res chain seq x y z
N MET A 1 -0.80 -12.52 -0.44
CA MET A 1 -1.57 -11.67 0.50
C MET A 1 -2.74 -11.11 -0.26
N ASP A 2 -3.94 -11.51 0.14
CA ASP A 2 -5.18 -10.90 -0.35
C ASP A 2 -5.48 -9.64 0.48
N PHE A 3 -5.72 -8.51 -0.17
CA PHE A 3 -5.97 -7.21 0.47
C PHE A 3 -7.46 -6.86 0.49
N LYS A 4 -8.30 -7.65 -0.18
CA LYS A 4 -9.75 -7.40 -0.30
C LYS A 4 -10.48 -7.56 1.02
N THR A 5 -10.04 -8.47 1.87
CA THR A 5 -10.65 -8.75 3.19
C THR A 5 -10.31 -7.73 4.26
N LYS A 6 -9.33 -6.84 4.01
CA LYS A 6 -8.87 -5.85 4.99
C LYS A 6 -9.74 -4.60 4.96
N THR A 7 -9.89 -3.96 6.11
CA THR A 7 -10.56 -2.66 6.21
C THR A 7 -9.69 -1.56 5.60
N VAL A 8 -10.30 -0.42 5.30
CA VAL A 8 -9.57 0.75 4.78
C VAL A 8 -8.52 1.22 5.80
N GLU A 9 -8.88 1.26 7.08
CA GLU A 9 -8.00 1.65 8.17
C GLU A 9 -6.80 0.72 8.30
N GLU A 10 -7.02 -0.60 8.25
CA GLU A 10 -5.94 -1.59 8.26
C GLU A 10 -4.99 -1.41 7.07
N LEU A 11 -5.53 -1.20 5.87
CA LEU A 11 -4.72 -0.97 4.67
C LEU A 11 -3.88 0.31 4.80
N THR A 12 -4.44 1.38 5.34
CA THR A 12 -3.68 2.63 5.56
C THR A 12 -2.57 2.45 6.59
N ARG A 13 -2.83 1.71 7.67
CA ARG A 13 -1.82 1.38 8.69
C ARG A 13 -0.70 0.53 8.10
N LEU A 14 -1.03 -0.54 7.37
CA LEU A 14 -0.04 -1.41 6.74
C LEU A 14 0.80 -0.68 5.70
N VAL A 15 0.22 0.26 4.95
CA VAL A 15 0.97 1.13 4.03
C VAL A 15 2.01 1.96 4.80
N SER A 16 1.62 2.56 5.93
CA SER A 16 2.53 3.36 6.76
C SER A 16 3.69 2.49 7.30
N GLU A 17 3.37 1.33 7.86
CA GLU A 17 4.36 0.39 8.40
C GLU A 17 5.34 -0.09 7.31
N ASN A 18 4.83 -0.46 6.13
CA ASN A 18 5.69 -0.90 5.03
C ASN A 18 6.55 0.23 4.43
N ARG A 19 6.09 1.48 4.48
CA ARG A 19 6.92 2.65 4.10
C ARG A 19 8.06 2.85 5.08
N GLN A 20 7.82 2.72 6.38
CA GLN A 20 8.87 2.80 7.41
C GLN A 20 9.90 1.68 7.22
N LYS A 21 9.45 0.43 6.97
CA LYS A 21 10.35 -0.69 6.64
C LYS A 21 11.18 -0.40 5.39
N LEU A 22 10.57 0.15 4.35
CA LEU A 22 11.28 0.51 3.12
C LEU A 22 12.31 1.62 3.36
N GLN A 23 12.01 2.60 4.22
CA GLN A 23 12.94 3.63 4.61
C GLN A 23 14.13 3.05 5.39
N ALA A 24 13.86 2.23 6.41
CA ALA A 24 14.90 1.53 7.18
C ALA A 24 15.78 0.65 6.27
N PHE A 25 15.18 -0.06 5.31
CA PHE A 25 15.89 -0.82 4.30
C PHE A 25 16.82 0.05 3.45
N ARG A 26 16.36 1.25 3.02
CA ARG A 26 17.20 2.18 2.24
C ARG A 26 18.40 2.69 3.04
N PHE A 27 18.19 3.01 4.32
CA PHE A 27 19.30 3.40 5.21
C PHE A 27 20.29 2.24 5.44
N ALA A 28 19.79 1.02 5.67
CA ALA A 28 20.64 -0.16 5.85
C ALA A 28 21.42 -0.51 4.57
N MET A 29 20.86 -0.25 3.39
CA MET A 29 21.51 -0.45 2.10
C MET A 29 22.66 0.53 1.84
N ALA A 30 22.54 1.79 2.27
CA ALA A 30 23.60 2.79 2.10
C ALA A 30 24.92 2.38 2.79
N GLY A 31 24.82 1.66 3.91
CA GLY A 31 25.99 1.11 4.63
C GLY A 31 26.44 -0.27 4.16
N SER A 32 25.95 -0.79 3.03
CA SER A 32 26.22 -2.17 2.54
C SER A 32 25.91 -3.29 3.56
N LYS A 33 25.14 -2.98 4.61
CA LYS A 33 24.86 -3.89 5.73
C LYS A 33 23.86 -4.99 5.32
N GLN A 34 23.00 -4.70 4.35
CA GLN A 34 21.88 -5.56 4.03
C GLN A 34 22.20 -6.56 2.91
N LYS A 35 22.11 -7.85 3.22
CA LYS A 35 22.42 -8.94 2.27
C LYS A 35 21.25 -9.25 1.32
N ASN A 36 20.01 -8.98 1.76
CA ASN A 36 18.82 -9.28 0.99
C ASN A 36 18.33 -8.07 0.16
N VAL A 37 18.96 -7.81 -0.98
CA VAL A 37 18.57 -6.73 -1.90
C VAL A 37 17.15 -6.87 -2.47
N LYS A 38 16.56 -8.09 -2.48
CA LYS A 38 15.23 -8.34 -3.04
C LYS A 38 14.10 -7.85 -2.12
N GLU A 39 14.37 -7.67 -0.83
CA GLU A 39 13.38 -7.22 0.15
C GLU A 39 12.77 -5.86 -0.22
N GLY A 40 13.60 -4.89 -0.63
CA GLY A 40 13.12 -3.58 -1.06
C GLY A 40 12.15 -3.65 -2.25
N LYS A 41 12.37 -4.58 -3.20
CA LYS A 41 11.44 -4.82 -4.31
C LYS A 41 10.13 -5.43 -3.82
N GLY A 42 10.18 -6.32 -2.83
CA GLY A 42 9.00 -6.90 -2.18
C GLY A 42 8.13 -5.84 -1.51
N LEU A 43 8.74 -5.01 -0.67
CA LEU A 43 8.08 -3.92 0.05
C LEU A 43 7.40 -2.92 -0.90
N ARG A 44 8.08 -2.51 -1.98
CA ARG A 44 7.47 -1.63 -3.00
C ARG A 44 6.24 -2.25 -3.66
N LYS A 45 6.29 -3.55 -4.00
CA LYS A 45 5.16 -4.26 -4.60
C LYS A 45 3.98 -4.37 -3.64
N GLU A 46 4.23 -4.62 -2.36
CA GLU A 46 3.18 -4.68 -1.35
C GLU A 46 2.49 -3.33 -1.16
N ILE A 47 3.27 -2.24 -1.03
CA ILE A 47 2.74 -0.89 -0.94
C ILE A 47 1.87 -0.57 -2.17
N ALA A 48 2.36 -0.88 -3.38
CA ALA A 48 1.61 -0.63 -4.60
C ALA A 48 0.27 -1.37 -4.63
N ARG A 49 0.24 -2.67 -4.28
CA ARG A 49 -1.00 -3.45 -4.25
C ARG A 49 -2.03 -2.88 -3.25
N MET A 50 -1.59 -2.49 -2.05
CA MET A 50 -2.48 -1.89 -1.05
C MET A 50 -3.04 -0.53 -1.52
N LEU A 51 -2.20 0.30 -2.15
CA LEU A 51 -2.65 1.59 -2.71
C LEU A 51 -3.62 1.41 -3.88
N THR A 52 -3.41 0.40 -4.73
CA THR A 52 -4.34 0.06 -5.82
C THR A 52 -5.71 -0.32 -5.28
N GLU A 53 -5.75 -1.15 -4.23
CA GLU A 53 -7.00 -1.54 -3.56
C GLU A 53 -7.72 -0.32 -2.98
N LEU A 54 -7.02 0.54 -2.23
CA LEU A 54 -7.57 1.79 -1.69
C LEU A 54 -8.11 2.70 -2.80
N SER A 55 -7.38 2.82 -3.91
CA SER A 55 -7.80 3.61 -5.06
C SER A 55 -8.99 3.00 -5.80
N GLY A 56 -9.13 1.67 -5.82
CA GLY A 56 -10.30 0.98 -6.34
C GLY A 56 -11.55 1.34 -5.53
N ARG A 57 -11.49 1.17 -4.21
CA ARG A 57 -12.59 1.51 -3.29
C ARG A 57 -12.99 2.99 -3.36
N LYS A 58 -12.03 3.89 -3.52
CA LYS A 58 -12.31 5.32 -3.67
C LYS A 58 -13.10 5.61 -4.96
N ARG A 59 -12.75 4.94 -6.07
CA ARG A 59 -13.47 5.08 -7.35
C ARG A 59 -14.88 4.54 -7.26
N GLU A 60 -15.09 3.39 -6.64
CA GLU A 60 -16.43 2.80 -6.42
C GLU A 60 -17.33 3.76 -5.63
N LYS A 61 -16.84 4.30 -4.50
CA LYS A 61 -17.59 5.29 -3.70
C LYS A 61 -17.97 6.54 -4.52
N SER A 62 -17.03 7.07 -5.30
CA SER A 62 -17.28 8.24 -6.16
C SER A 62 -18.33 7.96 -7.24
N GLN A 63 -18.37 6.75 -7.79
CA GLN A 63 -19.36 6.33 -8.78
C GLN A 63 -20.75 6.19 -8.15
N SER A 64 -20.86 5.56 -6.97
CA SER A 64 -22.13 5.47 -6.25
C SER A 64 -22.71 6.85 -5.91
N GLN A 65 -21.86 7.78 -5.47
CA GLN A 65 -22.29 9.16 -5.15
C GLN A 65 -22.79 9.94 -6.37
N THR A 66 -22.17 9.75 -7.53
CA THR A 66 -22.60 10.42 -8.78
C THR A 66 -23.86 9.81 -9.39
N LEU A 67 -24.20 8.57 -9.08
CA LEU A 67 -25.44 7.94 -9.52
C LEU A 67 -26.63 8.41 -8.67
N ILE A 68 -26.46 8.52 -7.35
CA ILE A 68 -27.52 8.97 -6.43
C ILE A 68 -27.93 10.42 -6.72
N SER A 69 -26.98 11.30 -7.07
CA SER A 69 -27.30 12.72 -7.35
C SER A 69 -27.89 12.98 -8.74
N LYS A 70 -27.92 11.98 -9.63
CA LYS A 70 -28.50 12.07 -10.98
C LYS A 70 -29.94 11.53 -11.06
N LEU A 71 -30.43 10.93 -9.99
CA LEU A 71 -31.83 10.54 -9.78
C LEU A 71 -32.59 11.70 -9.14
#